data_AF-A0A851HI30-F1
#
_entry.id   AF-A0A851HI30-F1
#
_cell.length_a   1.000
_cell.length_b   1.000
_cell.length_c   1.000
_cell.angle_alpha   90.00
_cell.angle_beta   90.00
_cell.angle_gamma   90.00
#
_symmetry.space_group_name_H-M   'P 1'
#
loop_
_entity.id
_entity.type
_entity.pdbx_description
1 polymer ?
#
loop_
_entity_poly.entity_id
_entity_poly.type
_entity_poly.pdbx_seq_one_letter_code
_entity_poly.pdbx_strand_id
1 'polypeptide(L)' 'MTIELTTDDALHLKIRNDGAARPSEPTEHTQGTGLDGLRTRFEQAGGALHTDQEQNMFTLHAILPHVVEDAT' A
#
# COMPACT_ATOMS: atom_id res chain seq x y z
N MET A 1 9.19 11.93 -2.68
CA MET A 1 8.00 11.06 -2.88
C MET A 1 7.75 10.80 -4.37
N THR A 2 7.54 9.54 -4.74
CA THR A 2 7.22 9.08 -6.10
C THR A 2 5.96 8.22 -6.05
N ILE A 3 5.11 8.34 -7.08
CA ILE A 3 3.90 7.54 -7.26
C ILE A 3 3.93 6.96 -8.67
N GLU A 4 3.79 5.64 -8.76
CA GLU A 4 3.79 4.89 -10.02
C GLU A 4 2.48 4.08 -10.08
N LEU A 5 1.75 4.19 -11.20
CA LEU A 5 0.53 3.44 -11.47
C LEU A 5 0.72 2.65 -12.76
N THR A 6 0.50 1.35 -12.72
CA THR A 6 0.52 0.46 -13.89
C THR A 6 -0.82 -0.28 -13.98
N THR A 7 -1.36 -0.39 -15.18
CA THR A 7 -2.68 -0.98 -15.44
C THR A 7 -2.56 -1.93 -16.63
N ASP A 8 -2.04 -3.12 -16.37
CA ASP A 8 -2.01 -4.23 -17.35
C ASP A 8 -3.20 -5.17 -17.04
N ASP A 9 -2.94 -6.38 -16.55
CA ASP A 9 -3.98 -7.34 -16.12
C ASP A 9 -4.54 -7.05 -14.70
N ALA A 10 -3.83 -6.21 -13.95
CA ALA A 10 -4.20 -5.73 -12.62
C ALA A 10 -3.77 -4.27 -12.48
N LEU A 11 -4.44 -3.54 -11.59
CA LEU A 11 -4.03 -2.21 -11.19
C LEU A 11 -2.95 -2.34 -10.11
N HIS A 12 -1.75 -1.87 -10.42
CA HIS A 12 -0.61 -1.82 -9.53
C HIS A 12 -0.29 -0.37 -9.16
N LEU A 13 -0.45 -0.03 -7.88
CA LEU A 13 -0.06 1.25 -7.32
C LEU A 13 1.18 1.08 -6.44
N LYS A 14 2.25 1.79 -6.78
CA LYS A 14 3.46 1.85 -5.97
C LYS A 14 3.72 3.27 -5.52
N ILE A 15 3.79 3.48 -4.20
CA ILE A 15 4.12 4.76 -3.59
C ILE A 15 5.44 4.60 -2.85
N ARG A 16 6.39 5.48 -3.13
CA ARG A 16 7.70 5.50 -2.48
C ARG A 16 7.91 6.86 -1.83
N ASN A 17 8.13 6.88 -0.51
CA ASN A 17 8.37 8.09 0.25
C ASN A 17 9.74 8.06 0.94
N ASP A 18 10.57 9.05 0.63
CA ASP A 18 11.82 9.36 1.29
C ASP A 18 11.57 10.23 2.52
N GLY A 19 12.26 9.94 3.63
CA GLY A 19 12.10 10.67 4.90
C GLY A 19 11.22 9.97 5.93
N ALA A 20 10.83 8.71 5.68
CA ALA A 20 10.26 7.85 6.71
C ALA A 20 11.38 7.25 7.57
N ALA A 21 12.05 8.09 8.37
CA ALA A 21 13.02 7.62 9.34
C ALA A 21 12.31 6.67 10.31
N ARG A 22 12.87 5.47 10.50
CA ARG A 22 12.41 4.58 11.57
C ARG A 22 12.61 5.33 12.88
N PRO A 23 11.57 5.52 13.73
CA PRO A 23 11.74 6.21 14.99
C PRO A 23 12.82 5.51 15.81
N SER A 24 13.74 6.30 16.38
CA SER A 24 14.92 5.83 17.11
C SER A 24 14.56 5.07 18.39
N GLU A 25 13.36 5.27 18.89
CA GLU A 25 12.76 4.56 20.00
C GLU A 25 11.49 3.86 19.50
N PRO A 26 11.16 2.67 20.02
CA PRO A 26 9.83 2.11 19.84
C PRO A 26 8.87 2.98 20.67
N THR A 27 8.50 4.13 20.10
CA THR A 27 7.28 4.83 20.49
C THR A 27 6.17 3.80 20.48
N GLU A 28 5.43 3.69 21.58
CA GLU A 28 4.19 2.90 21.71
C GLU A 28 3.09 3.46 20.79
N HIS A 29 3.43 3.70 19.53
CA HIS A 29 2.48 3.97 18.48
C HIS A 29 1.71 2.67 18.27
N THR A 30 0.56 2.62 18.93
CA THR A 30 -0.60 1.84 18.51
C THR A 30 -0.52 1.60 17.01
N GLN A 31 -0.44 0.32 16.62
CA GLN A 31 -0.45 -0.12 15.23
C GLN A 31 -1.38 0.81 14.42
N GLY A 32 -0.81 1.52 13.45
CA GLY A 32 -1.51 2.61 12.77
C GLY A 32 -2.74 2.08 12.03
N THR A 33 -3.93 2.37 12.55
CA THR A 33 -5.22 1.89 12.03
C THR A 33 -5.46 2.26 10.55
N GLY A 34 -4.75 3.27 10.03
CA GLY A 34 -4.88 3.72 8.64
C GLY A 34 -4.40 2.69 7.62
N LEU A 35 -3.21 2.11 7.79
CA LEU A 35 -2.68 1.12 6.84
C LEU A 35 -3.40 -0.22 6.97
N ASP A 36 -3.77 -0.61 8.19
CA ASP A 36 -4.54 -1.83 8.43
C ASP A 36 -5.95 -1.72 7.84
N GLY A 37 -6.63 -0.59 8.05
CA GLY A 37 -7.92 -0.33 7.44
C GLY A 37 -7.85 -0.26 5.91
N LEU A 38 -6.77 0.28 5.35
CA LEU A 38 -6.54 0.27 3.90
C LEU A 38 -6.28 -1.15 3.39
N ARG A 39 -5.50 -1.97 4.12
CA ARG A 39 -5.28 -3.38 3.80
C ARG A 39 -6.59 -4.15 3.75
N THR A 40 -7.44 -4.02 4.78
CA THR A 40 -8.76 -4.68 4.80
C THR A 40 -9.60 -4.32 3.58
N ARG A 41 -9.58 -3.05 3.14
CA ARG A 41 -10.34 -2.62 1.95
C ARG A 41 -9.81 -3.25 0.66
N PHE A 42 -8.49 -3.37 0.52
CA PHE A 42 -7.88 -4.05 -0.63
C PHE A 42 -8.23 -5.54 -0.63
N GLU A 43 -8.14 -6.22 0.51
CA GLU A 43 -8.53 -7.63 0.65
C GLU A 43 -10.01 -7.85 0.32
N GLN A 44 -10.91 -6.95 0.77
CA GLN A 44 -12.34 -6.99 0.43
C GLN A 44 -12.61 -6.82 -1.07
N ALA A 45 -11.74 -6.10 -1.78
CA ALA A 45 -11.80 -5.92 -3.22
C ALA A 45 -11.08 -7.03 -4.01
N GLY A 46 -10.62 -8.10 -3.34
CA GLY A 46 -9.87 -9.19 -3.97
C GLY A 46 -8.41 -8.83 -4.31
N GLY A 47 -7.92 -7.71 -3.80
CA GLY A 47 -6.56 -7.24 -3.96
C GLY A 47 -5.65 -7.53 -2.77
N ALA A 48 -4.47 -6.93 -2.81
CA ALA A 48 -3.45 -7.05 -1.77
C ALA A 48 -2.75 -5.72 -1.52
N LEU A 49 -2.29 -5.50 -0.29
CA LEU A 49 -1.50 -4.34 0.10
C LEU A 49 -0.29 -4.75 0.93
N HIS A 50 0.89 -4.41 0.41
CA HIS A 50 2.18 -4.67 1.01
C HIS A 50 2.88 -3.35 1.34
N THR A 51 3.58 -3.31 2.46
CA THR A 51 4.37 -2.17 2.88
C THR A 51 5.75 -2.64 3.28
N ASP A 52 6.78 -1.96 2.81
CA ASP A 52 8.18 -2.19 3.14
C ASP A 52 8.80 -0.90 3.68
N GLN A 53 9.72 -1.02 4.63
CA GLN A 53 10.51 0.09 5.14
C GLN A 53 11.99 -0.30 5.16
N GLU A 54 12.77 0.37 4.32
CA GLU A 54 14.22 0.19 4.22
C GLU A 54 14.92 1.53 4.49
N GLN A 55 15.75 1.58 5.54
CA GLN A 55 16.44 2.81 5.97
C GLN A 55 15.47 3.98 6.19
N ASN A 56 15.54 5.01 5.33
CA ASN A 56 14.70 6.21 5.36
C ASN A 56 13.60 6.17 4.29
N MET A 57 13.34 4.98 3.73
CA MET A 57 12.43 4.78 2.64
C MET A 57 11.24 3.94 3.07
N PHE A 58 10.04 4.45 2.83
CA PHE A 58 8.81 3.69 2.92
C PHE A 58 8.31 3.40 1.51
N THR A 59 7.95 2.15 1.25
CA THR A 59 7.33 1.72 0.00
C THR A 59 5.99 1.06 0.31
N LEU A 60 4.92 1.54 -0.32
CA LEU A 60 3.63 0.88 -0.35
C LEU A 60 3.40 0.32 -1.74
N HIS A 61 3.00 -0.94 -1.81
CA HIS A 61 2.61 -1.62 -3.04
C HIS A 61 1.19 -2.16 -2.88
N ALA A 62 0.28 -1.66 -3.70
CA ALA A 62 -1.13 -2.01 -3.70
C ALA A 62 -1.47 -2.65 -5.05
N ILE A 63 -2.18 -3.78 -5.01
CA ILE A 63 -2.58 -4.55 -6.19
C ILE A 63 -4.08 -4.74 -6.13
N LEU A 64 -4.80 -4.38 -7.18
CA LEU A 64 -6.21 -4.69 -7.36
C LEU A 64 -6.39 -5.46 -8.67
N PRO A 65 -7.10 -6.60 -8.67
CA PRO A 65 -7.43 -7.25 -9.92
C PRO A 65 -8.28 -6.33 -10.81
N HIS A 66 -8.08 -6.38 -12.14
CA HIS A 66 -9.04 -5.74 -13.04
C HIS A 66 -10.39 -6.45 -12.88
N VAL A 67 -11.33 -5.79 -12.20
CA VAL A 67 -12.72 -6.22 -12.26
C VAL A 67 -13.19 -5.85 -13.66
N VAL A 68 -13.28 -6.83 -14.55
CA VAL A 68 -14.12 -6.69 -15.72
C VAL A 68 -15.54 -6.63 -15.15
N GLU A 69 -16.08 -5.42 -14.97
CA GLU A 69 -17.52 -5.28 -14.75
C GLU A 69 -18.18 -5.83 -16.02
N ASP A 70 -18.64 -7.07 -15.96
CA ASP A 70 -19.53 -7.65 -16.96
C ASP A 70 -20.82 -6.82 -16.89
N ALA A 71 -20.89 -5.78 -17.73
CA ALA A 71 -22.05 -4.93 -17.86
C ALA A 71 -23.23 -5.79 -18.30
N THR A 72 -24.07 -6.18 -17.33
CA THR A 72 -25.32 -6.90 -17.56
C THR A 72 -26.42 -5.95 -18.00
#